data_AF-A0A0P9FW91-F1
#
_entry.id   AF-A0A0P9FW91-F1
#
_cell.length_a   1.000
_cell.length_b   1.000
_cell.length_c   1.000
_cell.angle_alpha   90.00
_cell.angle_beta   90.00
_cell.angle_gamma   90.00
#
_symmetry.space_group_name_H-M   'P 1'
#
loop_
_entity.id
_entity.type
_entity.pdbx_description
1 polymer ?
#
loop_
_entity_poly.entity_id
_entity_poly.type
_entity_poly.pdbx_seq_one_letter_code
_entity_poly.pdbx_strand_id
1 'polypeptide(L)'
;MRFVWVYILGPLCHLRKKTVRHLRAYPIEEGGAHKQVALEHAGLLQALMQGSEGAIDGSNLPHSYVSLPLRNAQQIAQKIQRQIKSELDKKVTVVIVDTDKTYSLKGFHFTPRPKPIKGIHSFGGFLAYVLGRFFKLKQRATPVAVAGSKIGVEGALEIADTANRSRGFGAGRTVWDMAKTFRVPLTGVTWKMLDKARHQPIVIVKPRALNRKLTSFSECLKNKNTDSLFWHLERDA
;
A
#
# COMPACT_ATOMS: atom_id res chain seq x y z
N MET A 1 10.99 9.29 19.06
CA MET A 1 9.96 9.85 18.15
C MET A 1 9.98 11.38 18.05
N ARG A 2 9.84 12.13 19.15
CA ARG A 2 9.68 13.61 19.07
C ARG A 2 10.91 14.41 18.59
N PHE A 3 12.11 13.84 18.70
CA PHE A 3 13.36 14.53 18.36
C PHE A 3 13.98 14.04 17.05
N VAL A 4 14.63 12.87 17.06
CA VAL A 4 15.33 12.31 15.89
C VAL A 4 14.45 12.30 14.63
N TRP A 5 13.20 11.84 14.76
CA TRP A 5 12.26 11.78 13.64
C TRP A 5 11.78 13.14 13.16
N VAL A 6 11.75 14.16 14.03
CA VAL A 6 11.27 15.50 13.69
C VAL A 6 12.38 16.33 13.05
N TYR A 7 13.56 16.35 13.66
CA TYR A 7 14.63 17.29 13.31
C TYR A 7 15.64 16.69 12.33
N ILE A 8 15.86 15.37 12.35
CA ILE A 8 16.87 14.71 11.49
C ILE A 8 16.17 13.94 10.37
N LEU A 9 15.39 12.92 10.72
CA LEU A 9 14.78 12.04 9.71
C LEU A 9 13.61 12.70 8.99
N GLY A 10 12.94 13.67 9.61
CA GLY A 10 11.84 14.41 9.00
C GLY A 10 12.26 15.10 7.71
N PRO A 11 13.29 15.96 7.75
CA PRO A 11 13.93 16.52 6.57
C PRO A 11 14.50 15.46 5.61
N LEU A 12 15.31 14.51 6.12
CA LEU A 12 15.97 13.51 5.27
C LEU A 12 14.98 12.62 4.50
N CYS A 13 13.86 12.24 5.11
CA CYS A 13 12.83 11.40 4.51
C CYS A 13 11.74 12.20 3.78
N HIS A 14 11.92 13.52 3.63
CA HIS A 14 10.97 14.41 2.96
C HIS A 14 9.56 14.26 3.53
N LEU A 15 9.42 14.22 4.85
CA LEU A 15 8.13 14.03 5.50
C LEU A 15 7.24 15.26 5.31
N ARG A 16 5.93 15.04 5.17
CA ARG A 16 4.96 16.13 5.05
C ARG A 16 4.93 16.93 6.36
N LYS A 17 4.71 18.25 6.28
CA LYS A 17 4.55 19.12 7.45
C LYS A 17 3.53 18.58 8.46
N LYS A 18 2.43 17.99 7.97
CA LYS A 18 1.41 17.32 8.81
C LYS A 18 2.00 16.17 9.62
N THR A 19 2.77 15.27 8.99
CA THR A 19 3.43 14.15 9.66
C THR A 19 4.43 14.65 10.71
N VAL A 20 5.23 15.66 10.38
CA VAL A 20 6.19 16.26 11.34
C VAL A 20 5.47 16.85 12.56
N ARG A 21 4.32 17.52 12.37
CA ARG A 21 3.50 18.01 13.50
C ARG A 21 2.99 16.87 14.39
N HIS A 22 2.49 15.79 13.80
CA HIS A 22 2.06 14.62 14.58
C HIS A 22 3.23 13.99 15.35
N LEU A 23 4.43 13.95 14.75
CA LEU A 23 5.63 13.42 15.42
C LEU A 23 6.09 14.29 16.59
N ARG A 24 5.97 15.61 16.49
CA ARG A 24 6.22 16.52 17.62
C ARG A 24 5.23 16.29 18.77
N ALA A 25 3.98 16.06 18.43
CA ALA A 25 2.90 15.79 19.38
C ALA A 25 2.77 14.31 19.78
N TYR A 26 3.69 13.44 19.35
CA TYR A 26 3.57 11.97 19.51
C TYR A 26 3.32 11.59 20.98
N PRO A 27 2.23 10.89 21.34
CA PRO A 27 1.88 10.59 22.74
C PRO A 27 2.99 9.79 23.41
N ILE A 28 3.32 10.11 24.67
CA ILE A 28 4.40 9.42 25.39
C ILE A 28 3.91 8.03 25.84
N GLU A 29 2.76 7.97 26.49
CA GLU A 29 2.23 6.73 27.08
C GLU A 29 1.75 5.76 26.02
N GLU A 30 0.76 6.15 25.21
CA GLU A 30 0.21 5.28 24.17
C GLU A 30 1.21 4.99 23.06
N GLY A 31 2.05 5.98 22.74
CA GLY A 31 3.12 5.82 21.78
C GLY A 31 4.20 4.86 22.28
N GLY A 32 4.57 4.96 23.57
CA GLY A 32 5.49 4.03 24.21
C GLY A 32 4.96 2.60 24.24
N ALA A 33 3.69 2.43 24.63
CA ALA A 33 3.02 1.12 24.60
C ALA A 33 2.98 0.54 23.18
N HIS A 34 2.63 1.35 22.16
CA HIS A 34 2.65 0.90 20.77
C HIS A 34 4.05 0.48 20.31
N LYS A 35 5.09 1.22 20.71
CA LYS A 35 6.50 0.89 20.40
C LYS A 35 6.92 -0.43 21.03
N GLN A 36 6.46 -0.71 22.25
CA GLN A 36 6.70 -1.97 22.92
C GLN A 36 6.05 -3.13 22.13
N VAL A 37 4.79 -2.99 21.72
CA VAL A 37 4.09 -3.99 20.89
C VAL A 37 4.83 -4.22 19.56
N ALA A 38 5.28 -3.16 18.89
CA ALA A 38 6.06 -3.27 17.66
C ALA A 38 7.41 -3.96 17.89
N LEU A 39 8.07 -3.69 19.01
CA LEU A 39 9.34 -4.32 19.39
C LEU A 39 9.16 -5.82 19.62
N GLU A 40 8.13 -6.22 20.37
CA GLU A 40 7.83 -7.61 20.69
C GLU A 40 7.42 -8.44 19.46
N HIS A 41 6.61 -7.87 18.56
CA HIS A 41 6.08 -8.61 17.42
C HIS A 41 6.89 -8.51 16.14
N ALA A 42 7.67 -7.44 15.97
CA ALA A 42 8.33 -7.15 14.70
C ALA A 42 9.81 -6.78 14.82
N GLY A 43 10.31 -6.58 16.05
CA GLY A 43 11.70 -6.32 16.35
C GLY A 43 12.10 -4.85 16.27
N LEU A 44 13.34 -4.57 16.71
CA LEU A 44 13.84 -3.21 16.92
C LEU A 44 13.77 -2.33 15.66
N LEU A 45 14.19 -2.85 14.51
CA LEU A 45 14.19 -2.09 13.26
C LEU A 45 12.78 -1.69 12.82
N GLN A 46 11.76 -2.44 13.18
CA GLN A 46 10.37 -2.10 12.88
C GLN A 46 9.83 -1.11 13.91
N ALA A 47 10.13 -1.30 15.19
CA ALA A 47 9.76 -0.39 16.26
C ALA A 47 10.37 1.02 16.08
N LEU A 48 11.53 1.15 15.45
CA LEU A 48 12.13 2.47 15.16
C LEU A 48 11.39 3.26 14.06
N MET A 49 10.54 2.61 13.27
CA MET A 49 9.77 3.28 12.22
C MET A 49 8.71 4.21 12.80
N GLN A 50 8.32 5.24 12.05
CA GLN A 50 7.24 6.15 12.47
C GLN A 50 5.82 5.72 12.04
N GLY A 51 5.75 4.69 11.22
CA GLY A 51 4.54 4.07 10.67
C GLY A 51 4.96 2.82 9.89
N SER A 52 4.03 1.94 9.52
CA SER A 52 4.36 0.61 8.96
C SER A 52 5.13 -0.27 9.96
N GLU A 53 4.94 -0.05 11.27
CA GLU A 53 5.70 -0.62 12.40
C GLU A 53 5.51 -2.15 12.51
N GLY A 54 6.05 -2.89 11.55
CA GLY A 54 5.81 -4.32 11.41
C GLY A 54 4.48 -4.68 10.78
N ALA A 55 3.81 -3.76 10.06
CA ALA A 55 2.43 -3.89 9.57
C ALA A 55 1.34 -3.94 10.67
N ILE A 56 1.64 -3.35 11.83
CA ILE A 56 0.65 -3.10 12.89
C ILE A 56 -0.10 -1.82 12.54
N ASP A 57 -1.44 -1.89 12.51
CA ASP A 57 -2.29 -0.73 12.22
C ASP A 57 -3.16 -0.38 13.43
N GLY A 58 -3.11 0.90 13.83
CA GLY A 58 -3.99 1.46 14.86
C GLY A 58 -5.14 2.28 14.30
N SER A 59 -5.17 2.53 12.98
CA SER A 59 -6.29 3.22 12.34
C SER A 59 -7.51 2.32 12.17
N ASN A 60 -8.71 2.89 12.16
CA ASN A 60 -9.98 2.16 12.09
C ASN A 60 -10.20 1.16 13.25
N LEU A 61 -9.59 1.41 14.40
CA LEU A 61 -9.79 0.68 15.65
C LEU A 61 -10.09 1.67 16.78
N PRO A 62 -10.89 1.28 17.78
CA PRO A 62 -11.24 2.19 18.86
C PRO A 62 -10.17 2.18 19.94
N HIS A 63 -10.22 3.22 20.78
CA HIS A 63 -9.36 3.39 21.93
C HIS A 63 -7.88 3.32 21.55
N SER A 64 -7.13 2.48 22.24
CA SER A 64 -5.70 2.22 21.98
C SER A 64 -5.48 0.84 21.35
N TYR A 65 -6.52 0.23 20.79
CA TYR A 65 -6.38 -1.07 20.13
C TYR A 65 -5.58 -0.96 18.84
N VAL A 66 -4.84 -2.02 18.54
CA VAL A 66 -4.11 -2.18 17.29
C VAL A 66 -4.40 -3.55 16.69
N SER A 67 -4.32 -3.62 15.37
CA SER A 67 -4.40 -4.88 14.62
C SER A 67 -3.01 -5.40 14.35
N LEU A 68 -2.83 -6.69 14.60
CA LEU A 68 -1.59 -7.38 14.27
C LEU A 68 -1.56 -7.78 12.79
N PRO A 69 -0.36 -7.98 12.22
CA PRO A 69 -0.20 -8.34 10.82
C PRO A 69 -0.91 -9.64 10.46
N LEU A 70 -1.51 -9.66 9.26
CA LEU A 70 -2.18 -10.84 8.73
C LEU A 70 -1.19 -12.00 8.48
N ARG A 71 -1.24 -13.05 9.31
CA ARG A 71 -0.26 -14.16 9.27
C ARG A 71 -0.39 -15.05 8.04
N ASN A 72 -1.63 -15.38 7.64
CA ASN A 72 -1.94 -16.36 6.59
C ASN A 72 -2.57 -15.71 5.35
N ALA A 73 -2.05 -14.54 4.96
CA ALA A 73 -2.64 -13.73 3.88
C ALA A 73 -2.91 -14.53 2.60
N GLN A 74 -1.96 -15.39 2.19
CA GLN A 74 -2.11 -16.22 0.99
C GLN A 74 -3.26 -17.22 1.09
N GLN A 75 -3.42 -17.89 2.23
CA GLN A 75 -4.49 -18.85 2.46
C GLN A 75 -5.85 -18.15 2.51
N ILE A 76 -5.90 -16.96 3.12
CA ILE A 76 -7.11 -16.13 3.20
C ILE A 76 -7.53 -15.68 1.80
N ALA A 77 -6.58 -15.21 0.98
CA ALA A 77 -6.86 -14.83 -0.40
C ALA A 77 -7.44 -16.00 -1.21
N GLN A 78 -6.88 -17.20 -1.04
CA GLN A 78 -7.40 -18.42 -1.67
C GLN A 78 -8.79 -18.79 -1.16
N LYS A 79 -9.06 -18.67 0.15
CA LYS A 79 -10.38 -18.94 0.72
C LYS A 79 -11.44 -18.00 0.15
N ILE A 80 -11.16 -16.69 0.10
CA ILE A 80 -12.06 -15.68 -0.49
C ILE A 80 -12.32 -16.01 -1.96
N GLN A 81 -11.27 -16.33 -2.71
CA GLN A 81 -11.38 -16.66 -4.13
C GLN A 81 -12.25 -17.91 -4.38
N ARG A 82 -12.08 -18.97 -3.57
CA ARG A 82 -12.90 -20.19 -3.64
C ARG A 82 -14.37 -19.89 -3.30
N GLN A 83 -14.62 -19.10 -2.26
CA GLN A 83 -15.99 -18.73 -1.87
C GLN A 83 -16.70 -17.95 -2.97
N ILE A 84 -16.02 -16.97 -3.59
CA ILE A 84 -16.58 -16.22 -4.73
C ILE A 84 -16.89 -17.17 -5.90
N LYS A 85 -16.02 -18.15 -6.16
CA LYS A 85 -16.27 -19.13 -7.22
C LYS A 85 -17.45 -20.04 -6.89
N SER A 86 -17.60 -20.49 -5.65
CA SER A 86 -18.73 -21.35 -5.26
C SER A 86 -20.06 -20.63 -5.24
N GLU A 87 -20.10 -19.38 -4.78
CA GLU A 87 -21.35 -18.61 -4.64
C GLU A 87 -21.79 -17.95 -5.96
N LEU A 88 -20.84 -17.45 -6.76
CA LEU A 88 -21.15 -16.62 -7.93
C LEU A 88 -20.73 -17.24 -9.27
N ASP A 89 -20.11 -18.43 -9.25
CA ASP A 89 -19.50 -19.10 -10.40
C ASP A 89 -18.44 -18.25 -11.15
N LYS A 90 -18.00 -17.12 -10.58
CA LYS A 90 -17.06 -16.21 -11.23
C LYS A 90 -15.61 -16.61 -10.94
N LYS A 91 -14.80 -16.70 -12.00
CA LYS A 91 -13.35 -16.83 -11.89
C LYS A 91 -12.74 -15.45 -11.66
N VAL A 92 -12.25 -15.20 -10.45
CA VAL A 92 -11.63 -13.93 -10.06
C VAL A 92 -10.21 -14.14 -9.56
N THR A 93 -9.42 -13.07 -9.63
CA THR A 93 -8.15 -12.95 -8.90
C THR A 93 -8.37 -12.08 -7.67
N VAL A 94 -7.96 -12.57 -6.51
CA VAL A 94 -8.04 -11.85 -5.24
C VAL A 94 -6.65 -11.36 -4.87
N VAL A 95 -6.53 -10.07 -4.60
CA VAL A 95 -5.30 -9.44 -4.11
C VAL A 95 -5.58 -8.83 -2.74
N ILE A 96 -4.84 -9.26 -1.71
CA ILE A 96 -4.87 -8.60 -0.41
C ILE A 96 -3.79 -7.53 -0.41
N VAL A 97 -4.16 -6.32 0.02
CA VAL A 97 -3.33 -5.13 -0.07
C VAL A 97 -3.19 -4.49 1.30
N ASP A 98 -1.98 -4.05 1.62
CA ASP A 98 -1.66 -3.23 2.77
C ASP A 98 -1.22 -1.83 2.33
N THR A 99 -1.56 -0.81 3.11
CA THR A 99 -1.28 0.60 2.79
C THR A 99 0.19 0.98 2.96
N ASP A 100 0.94 0.13 3.67
CA ASP A 100 2.38 0.17 3.80
C ASP A 100 3.09 0.25 2.46
N LYS A 101 4.22 0.97 2.44
CA LYS A 101 4.88 1.37 1.18
C LYS A 101 5.88 0.33 0.70
N THR A 102 5.71 -0.08 -0.54
CA THR A 102 6.76 -0.71 -1.34
C THR A 102 7.44 0.36 -2.19
N TYR A 103 8.76 0.40 -2.15
CA TYR A 103 9.62 1.26 -2.95
C TYR A 103 10.10 0.52 -4.20
N SER A 104 10.24 1.23 -5.32
CA SER A 104 10.65 0.63 -6.60
C SER A 104 11.80 1.41 -7.24
N LEU A 105 12.82 0.69 -7.72
CA LEU A 105 13.97 1.22 -8.44
C LEU A 105 14.34 0.26 -9.59
N LYS A 106 14.12 0.69 -10.85
CA LYS A 106 14.52 -0.04 -12.08
C LYS A 106 14.21 -1.56 -12.05
N GLY A 107 13.00 -1.94 -11.65
CA GLY A 107 12.53 -3.34 -11.56
C GLY A 107 12.85 -4.06 -10.25
N PHE A 108 13.67 -3.46 -9.38
CA PHE A 108 13.85 -3.93 -8.01
C PHE A 108 12.78 -3.32 -7.10
N HIS A 109 12.05 -4.17 -6.37
CA HIS A 109 11.01 -3.77 -5.43
C HIS A 109 11.39 -4.19 -4.03
N PHE A 110 11.30 -3.26 -3.09
CA PHE A 110 11.58 -3.56 -1.70
C PHE A 110 10.65 -2.82 -0.75
N THR A 111 10.47 -3.40 0.43
CA THR A 111 9.57 -2.86 1.44
C THR A 111 10.16 -3.09 2.83
N PRO A 112 9.94 -2.16 3.78
CA PRO A 112 10.21 -2.45 5.18
C PRO A 112 9.20 -3.47 5.75
N ARG A 113 8.03 -3.61 5.12
CA ARG A 113 6.93 -4.45 5.61
C ARG A 113 7.28 -5.95 5.55
N PRO A 114 7.07 -6.73 6.62
CA PRO A 114 7.29 -8.17 6.58
C PRO A 114 6.32 -8.87 5.62
N LYS A 115 6.75 -10.03 5.08
CA LYS A 115 5.93 -10.99 4.32
C LYS A 115 5.13 -10.38 3.14
N PRO A 116 5.76 -9.65 2.20
CA PRO A 116 5.11 -9.28 0.95
C PRO A 116 4.99 -10.51 0.01
N ILE A 117 4.33 -10.34 -1.14
CA ILE A 117 4.34 -11.37 -2.19
C ILE A 117 5.75 -11.63 -2.75
N LYS A 118 5.93 -12.79 -3.39
CA LYS A 118 7.17 -13.11 -4.11
C LYS A 118 7.47 -12.05 -5.18
N GLY A 119 8.74 -11.66 -5.30
CA GLY A 119 9.20 -10.59 -6.20
C GLY A 119 9.34 -9.21 -5.51
N ILE A 120 8.92 -9.08 -4.26
CA ILE A 120 9.18 -7.89 -3.43
C ILE A 120 10.12 -8.30 -2.28
N HIS A 121 11.25 -7.61 -2.17
CA HIS A 121 12.25 -7.87 -1.15
C HIS A 121 11.88 -7.17 0.16
N SER A 122 11.62 -7.93 1.22
CA SER A 122 11.40 -7.39 2.56
C SER A 122 12.70 -7.45 3.36
N PHE A 123 13.28 -6.30 3.70
CA PHE A 123 14.49 -6.24 4.52
C PHE A 123 14.63 -4.91 5.25
N GLY A 124 15.53 -4.87 6.24
CA GLY A 124 16.07 -3.64 6.81
C GLY A 124 15.12 -2.77 7.63
N GLY A 125 13.80 -3.04 7.65
CA GLY A 125 12.80 -2.28 8.41
C GLY A 125 13.01 -0.76 8.25
N PHE A 126 13.32 -0.09 9.36
CA PHE A 126 13.71 1.31 9.39
C PHE A 126 14.68 1.75 8.27
N LEU A 127 15.72 0.98 7.98
CA LEU A 127 16.71 1.32 6.95
C LEU A 127 16.09 1.33 5.55
N ALA A 128 15.28 0.32 5.22
CA ALA A 128 14.58 0.28 3.94
C ALA A 128 13.61 1.46 3.80
N TYR A 129 12.91 1.82 4.88
CA TYR A 129 12.07 3.02 4.90
C TYR A 129 12.89 4.28 4.62
N VAL A 130 14.00 4.50 5.35
CA VAL A 130 14.83 5.71 5.20
C VAL A 130 15.40 5.80 3.79
N LEU A 131 16.00 4.73 3.27
CA LEU A 131 16.58 4.69 1.92
C LEU A 131 15.52 5.00 0.86
N GLY A 132 14.36 4.34 0.93
CA GLY A 132 13.28 4.54 -0.03
C GLY A 132 12.75 5.99 -0.04
N ARG A 133 12.67 6.62 1.14
CA ARG A 133 12.23 8.02 1.29
C ARG A 133 13.30 9.04 0.93
N PHE A 134 14.55 8.78 1.29
CA PHE A 134 15.70 9.65 1.03
C PHE A 134 15.93 9.79 -0.49
N PHE A 135 15.95 8.68 -1.22
CA PHE A 135 16.09 8.68 -2.68
C PHE A 135 14.80 9.02 -3.43
N LYS A 136 13.71 9.40 -2.73
CA LYS A 136 12.40 9.74 -3.33
C LYS A 136 11.88 8.65 -4.30
N LEU A 137 12.12 7.38 -3.97
CA LEU A 137 11.75 6.27 -4.83
C LEU A 137 10.22 6.18 -5.00
N LYS A 138 9.79 5.58 -6.11
CA LYS A 138 8.37 5.39 -6.41
C LYS A 138 7.73 4.52 -5.31
N GLN A 139 6.73 5.08 -4.64
CA GLN A 139 5.99 4.44 -3.54
C GLN A 139 4.66 3.90 -4.04
N ARG A 140 4.37 2.64 -3.74
CA ARG A 140 3.08 1.97 -4.02
C ARG A 140 2.59 1.23 -2.79
N ALA A 141 1.29 0.96 -2.72
CA ALA A 141 0.74 0.08 -1.69
C ALA A 141 1.30 -1.35 -1.85
N THR A 142 1.44 -2.09 -0.75
CA THR A 142 2.11 -3.38 -0.74
C THR A 142 1.09 -4.51 -0.95
N PRO A 143 1.14 -5.27 -2.06
CA PRO A 143 0.39 -6.51 -2.18
C PRO A 143 1.00 -7.57 -1.26
N VAL A 144 0.16 -8.21 -0.46
CA VAL A 144 0.59 -9.18 0.57
C VAL A 144 0.19 -10.61 0.23
N ALA A 145 -0.81 -10.77 -0.65
CA ALA A 145 -1.22 -12.06 -1.18
C ALA A 145 -1.90 -11.87 -2.55
N VAL A 146 -1.74 -12.87 -3.41
CA VAL A 146 -2.44 -12.96 -4.71
C VAL A 146 -2.92 -14.39 -4.90
N ALA A 147 -4.22 -14.59 -5.14
CA ALA A 147 -4.82 -15.88 -5.40
C ALA A 147 -5.65 -15.86 -6.69
N GLY A 148 -5.52 -16.90 -7.51
CA GLY A 148 -6.19 -17.02 -8.81
C GLY A 148 -5.20 -16.96 -9.96
N SER A 149 -5.49 -16.18 -10.99
CA SER A 149 -4.63 -16.07 -12.18
C SER A 149 -3.26 -15.51 -11.80
N LYS A 150 -2.22 -15.97 -12.52
CA LYS A 150 -0.87 -15.46 -12.34
C LYS A 150 -0.82 -13.99 -12.75
N ILE A 151 -0.49 -13.10 -11.80
CA ILE A 151 -0.22 -11.69 -12.04
C ILE A 151 1.26 -11.46 -11.69
N GLY A 152 2.00 -10.76 -12.56
CA GLY A 152 3.37 -10.36 -12.27
C GLY A 152 3.46 -9.33 -11.14
N VAL A 153 4.63 -9.18 -10.53
CA VAL A 153 4.83 -8.28 -9.38
C VAL A 153 4.44 -6.83 -9.70
N GLU A 154 4.76 -6.34 -10.90
CA GLU A 154 4.43 -4.99 -11.33
C GLU A 154 2.91 -4.77 -11.45
N GLY A 155 2.19 -5.73 -12.05
CA GLY A 155 0.74 -5.68 -12.15
C GLY A 155 0.08 -5.75 -10.77
N ALA A 156 0.60 -6.57 -9.85
CA ALA A 156 0.11 -6.64 -8.48
C ALA A 156 0.32 -5.31 -7.73
N LEU A 157 1.47 -4.66 -7.90
CA LEU A 157 1.77 -3.35 -7.33
C LEU A 157 0.89 -2.23 -7.90
N GLU A 158 0.60 -2.28 -9.20
CA GLU A 158 -0.29 -1.31 -9.85
C GLU A 158 -1.75 -1.47 -9.40
N ILE A 159 -2.24 -2.71 -9.34
CA ILE A 159 -3.56 -3.03 -8.78
C ILE A 159 -3.65 -2.57 -7.32
N ALA A 160 -2.63 -2.87 -6.51
CA ALA A 160 -2.58 -2.49 -5.11
C ALA A 160 -2.64 -0.97 -4.92
N ASP A 161 -1.81 -0.22 -5.65
CA ASP A 161 -1.78 1.24 -5.54
C ASP A 161 -3.07 1.89 -6.05
N THR A 162 -3.62 1.38 -7.15
CA THR A 162 -4.90 1.85 -7.69
C THR A 162 -6.04 1.60 -6.70
N ALA A 163 -6.17 0.38 -6.19
CA ALA A 163 -7.19 0.03 -5.20
C ALA A 163 -7.06 0.87 -3.93
N ASN A 164 -5.83 1.08 -3.44
CA ASN A 164 -5.57 1.92 -2.28
C ASN A 164 -5.96 3.40 -2.48
N ARG A 165 -5.88 3.92 -3.71
CA ARG A 165 -6.35 5.28 -4.03
C ARG A 165 -7.87 5.34 -4.15
N SER A 166 -8.50 4.30 -4.69
CA SER A 166 -9.95 4.25 -4.92
C SER A 166 -10.78 4.05 -3.65
N ARG A 167 -10.28 3.33 -2.63
CA ARG A 167 -11.04 3.02 -1.40
C ARG A 167 -11.36 4.23 -0.50
N GLY A 168 -10.79 5.40 -0.78
CA GLY A 168 -10.89 6.56 0.09
C GLY A 168 -10.18 6.36 1.43
N PHE A 169 -10.53 7.14 2.44
CA PHE A 169 -9.84 7.14 3.74
C PHE A 169 -10.77 6.90 4.94
N GLY A 170 -12.04 6.56 4.74
CA GLY A 170 -12.99 6.33 5.83
C GLY A 170 -13.00 7.48 6.84
N ALA A 171 -12.76 7.16 8.12
CA ALA A 171 -12.66 8.14 9.20
C ALA A 171 -11.35 8.97 9.21
N GLY A 172 -10.36 8.62 8.39
CA GLY A 172 -9.08 9.31 8.31
C GLY A 172 -7.93 8.40 7.85
N ARG A 173 -6.80 9.00 7.47
CA ARG A 173 -5.60 8.23 7.04
C ARG A 173 -4.77 7.69 8.21
N THR A 174 -4.98 8.22 9.40
CA THR A 174 -4.20 7.92 10.60
C THR A 174 -5.11 8.02 11.82
N VAL A 175 -4.65 7.50 12.96
CA VAL A 175 -5.32 7.67 14.26
C VAL A 175 -5.61 9.13 14.61
N TRP A 176 -4.71 10.05 14.23
CA TRP A 176 -4.88 11.49 14.41
C TRP A 176 -6.02 12.04 13.56
N ASP A 177 -6.13 11.58 12.32
CA ASP A 177 -7.20 12.01 11.41
C ASP A 177 -8.55 11.48 11.88
N MET A 178 -8.58 10.24 12.37
CA MET A 178 -9.74 9.61 12.97
C MET A 178 -10.25 10.37 14.20
N ALA A 179 -9.36 10.65 15.16
CA ALA A 179 -9.69 11.44 16.34
C ALA A 179 -10.19 12.84 15.98
N LYS A 180 -9.55 13.50 14.99
CA LYS A 180 -9.98 14.81 14.49
C LYS A 180 -11.37 14.75 13.84
N THR A 181 -11.66 13.74 13.03
CA THR A 181 -12.96 13.57 12.36
C THR A 181 -14.10 13.46 13.37
N PHE A 182 -13.89 12.70 14.45
CA PHE A 182 -14.89 12.53 15.51
C PHE A 182 -14.83 13.61 16.60
N ARG A 183 -13.88 14.55 16.52
CA ARG A 183 -13.66 15.63 17.50
C ARG A 183 -13.45 15.10 18.93
N VAL A 184 -12.66 14.05 19.04
CA VAL A 184 -12.30 13.40 20.31
C VAL A 184 -10.78 13.40 20.50
N PRO A 185 -10.30 13.18 21.74
CA PRO A 185 -8.89 12.88 21.99
C PRO A 185 -8.43 11.63 21.23
N LEU A 186 -7.11 11.42 21.13
CA LEU A 186 -6.51 10.35 20.32
C LEU A 186 -7.06 8.95 20.65
N THR A 187 -7.31 8.68 21.94
CA THR A 187 -7.86 7.42 22.48
C THR A 187 -9.37 7.45 22.69
N GLY A 188 -10.05 8.54 22.32
CA GLY A 188 -11.48 8.74 22.54
C GLY A 188 -12.38 8.13 21.46
N VAL A 189 -11.81 7.51 20.43
CA VAL A 189 -12.58 6.90 19.34
C VAL A 189 -13.21 5.58 19.82
N THR A 190 -14.50 5.38 19.59
CA THR A 190 -15.26 4.20 20.04
C THR A 190 -15.81 3.39 18.87
N TRP A 191 -16.22 2.13 19.12
CA TRP A 191 -16.91 1.30 18.11
C TRP A 191 -18.12 2.00 17.51
N LYS A 192 -18.99 2.59 18.35
CA LYS A 192 -20.18 3.33 17.92
C LYS A 192 -19.87 4.51 16.99
N MET A 193 -18.67 5.09 17.09
CA MET A 193 -18.22 6.15 16.18
C MET A 193 -17.76 5.54 14.84
N LEU A 194 -16.98 4.46 14.89
CA LEU A 194 -16.48 3.77 13.71
C LEU A 194 -17.59 3.15 12.86
N ASP A 195 -18.67 2.66 13.49
CA ASP A 195 -19.84 2.12 12.78
C ASP A 195 -20.52 3.16 11.88
N LYS A 196 -20.33 4.45 12.15
CA LYS A 196 -20.86 5.56 11.33
C LYS A 196 -19.95 5.90 10.15
N ALA A 197 -18.71 5.43 10.14
CA ALA A 197 -17.76 5.73 9.08
C ALA A 197 -18.02 4.83 7.86
N ARG A 198 -18.10 5.44 6.68
CA ARG A 198 -18.17 4.68 5.42
C ARG A 198 -16.86 3.93 5.20
N HIS A 199 -16.87 2.61 5.38
CA HIS A 199 -15.72 1.77 5.13
C HIS A 199 -15.86 1.05 3.78
N GLN A 200 -14.81 1.11 2.95
CA GLN A 200 -14.75 0.43 1.64
C GLN A 200 -13.53 -0.51 1.61
N PRO A 201 -13.63 -1.71 2.19
CA PRO A 201 -12.50 -2.65 2.28
C PRO A 201 -12.23 -3.36 0.95
N ILE A 202 -13.22 -3.42 0.06
CA ILE A 202 -13.16 -4.19 -1.18
C ILE A 202 -13.22 -3.23 -2.37
N VAL A 203 -12.29 -3.42 -3.32
CA VAL A 203 -12.27 -2.70 -4.59
C VAL A 203 -12.25 -3.71 -5.72
N ILE A 204 -13.16 -3.52 -6.69
CA ILE A 204 -13.20 -4.33 -7.91
C ILE A 204 -12.40 -3.62 -8.99
N VAL A 205 -11.32 -4.24 -9.43
CA VAL A 205 -10.50 -3.73 -10.53
C VAL A 205 -10.83 -4.51 -11.79
N LYS A 206 -11.30 -3.80 -12.83
CA LYS A 206 -11.49 -4.36 -14.17
C LYS A 206 -10.30 -3.93 -15.03
N PRO A 207 -9.53 -4.87 -15.60
CA PRO A 207 -8.53 -4.52 -16.60
C PRO A 207 -9.24 -3.79 -17.75
N ARG A 208 -8.71 -2.65 -18.17
CA ARG A 208 -9.12 -2.11 -19.47
C ARG A 208 -8.66 -3.15 -20.50
N ALA A 209 -9.59 -3.73 -21.24
CA ALA A 209 -9.23 -4.43 -22.45
C ALA A 209 -8.50 -3.40 -23.33
N LEU A 210 -7.19 -3.55 -23.50
CA LEU A 210 -6.58 -2.98 -24.69
C LEU A 210 -7.36 -3.59 -25.83
N ASN A 211 -8.02 -2.77 -26.64
CA ASN A 211 -8.55 -3.21 -27.91
C ASN A 211 -7.47 -4.05 -28.59
N ARG A 212 -7.77 -5.33 -28.83
CA ARG A 212 -6.96 -6.28 -29.62
C ARG A 212 -6.94 -5.83 -31.10
N LYS A 213 -6.49 -4.60 -31.37
CA LYS A 213 -6.21 -4.08 -32.72
C LYS A 213 -4.72 -3.87 -32.97
N LEU A 214 -3.85 -4.30 -32.05
CA LEU A 214 -2.39 -4.27 -32.23
C LEU A 214 -1.76 -5.65 -32.47
N THR A 215 -2.57 -6.67 -32.75
CA THR A 215 -2.11 -7.99 -33.22
C THR A 215 -2.32 -8.22 -34.72
N SER A 216 -2.62 -7.19 -35.53
CA SER A 216 -2.62 -7.31 -37.00
C SER A 216 -1.56 -6.45 -37.71
N PHE A 217 -0.76 -5.67 -36.98
CA PHE A 217 0.31 -4.88 -37.62
C PHE A 217 1.58 -5.70 -37.91
N SER A 218 1.82 -6.80 -37.19
CA SER A 218 2.93 -7.73 -37.49
C SER A 218 2.61 -8.75 -38.58
N GLU A 219 1.34 -8.94 -38.95
CA GLU A 219 0.93 -9.76 -40.10
C GLU A 219 0.88 -8.97 -41.42
N CYS A 220 0.72 -7.64 -41.36
CA CYS A 220 0.75 -6.78 -42.56
C CYS A 220 2.19 -6.47 -43.04
N LEU A 221 3.18 -6.50 -42.14
CA LEU A 221 4.59 -6.19 -42.45
C LEU A 221 5.39 -7.36 -43.05
N LYS A 222 4.80 -8.56 -43.19
CA LYS A 222 5.43 -9.68 -43.91
C LYS A 222 5.09 -9.72 -45.40
N ASN A 223 4.31 -8.77 -45.92
CA ASN A 223 3.80 -8.87 -47.29
C ASN A 223 3.85 -7.57 -48.11
N LYS A 224 4.87 -6.72 -47.88
CA LYS A 224 5.20 -5.64 -48.82
C LYS A 224 6.70 -5.57 -49.06
N ASN A 225 7.09 -6.22 -50.14
CA ASN A 225 8.29 -5.91 -50.89
C ASN A 225 8.15 -4.46 -51.44
N THR A 226 9.30 -3.78 -51.48
CA THR A 226 9.64 -2.64 -52.35
C THR A 226 8.91 -1.29 -52.21
N ASP A 227 9.74 -0.30 -51.87
CA ASP A 227 9.80 1.07 -52.41
C ASP A 227 9.08 2.25 -51.72
N SER A 228 9.92 3.27 -51.46
CA SER A 228 9.67 4.69 -51.15
C SER A 228 9.12 5.02 -49.75
N LEU A 229 9.90 5.64 -48.85
CA LEU A 229 10.36 7.05 -48.77
C LEU A 229 9.32 8.05 -48.21
N PHE A 230 9.81 8.79 -47.21
CA PHE A 230 9.44 10.14 -46.73
C PHE A 230 8.35 10.36 -45.65
N TRP A 231 8.86 10.92 -44.54
CA TRP A 231 8.33 11.87 -43.55
C TRP A 231 7.00 12.59 -43.82
N HIS A 232 6.15 12.72 -42.79
CA HIS A 232 5.90 14.03 -42.15
C HIS A 232 5.14 13.92 -40.80
N LEU A 233 5.61 14.73 -39.85
CA LEU A 233 4.95 15.16 -38.62
C LEU A 233 4.06 16.37 -38.94
N GLU A 234 2.81 16.38 -38.48
CA GLU A 234 1.99 17.58 -38.15
C GLU A 234 0.69 17.06 -37.51
N ARG A 235 0.36 17.41 -36.25
CA ARG A 235 -0.35 18.63 -35.79
C ARG A 235 -1.72 18.83 -36.47
N ASP A 236 -2.77 18.61 -35.67
CA ASP A 236 -3.84 19.58 -35.33
C ASP A 236 -5.23 18.94 -35.18
N ALA A 237 -5.81 19.18 -33.98
CA ALA A 237 -7.22 19.31 -33.57
C ALA A 237 -7.46 18.72 -32.17
#